data_AF-A0A957K6D0-F1
#
_entry.id   AF-A0A957K6D0-F1
#
_cell.length_a   1.000
_cell.length_b   1.000
_cell.length_c   1.000
_cell.angle_alpha   90.00
_cell.angle_beta   90.00
_cell.angle_gamma   90.00
#
_symmetry.space_group_name_H-M   'P 1'
#
loop_
_entity.id
_entity.type
_entity.pdbx_description
1 polymer ?
#
loop_
_entity_poly.entity_id
_entity_poly.type
_entity_poly.pdbx_seq_one_letter_code
_entity_poly.pdbx_strand_id
1 'polypeptide(L)'
;MQNNRTLTFTARSQAHPEKIATFTLQDEHVKVELGKALMEQVDYLIDTFQSEESLSIANVLEPAATGAMRHLLQPIPLADFDASLTGNTFQLLAWLRAGGLRVIPIMETWEAVDNPAGAAAFVDELKERRMVSAKQRKLPALFDYWVSWLVFGGVSVAMPFLWYRHWRQTGSELQPSRA
;
A
#
# COMPACT_ATOMS: atom_id res chain seq x y z
N MET A 1 -1.50 19.82 -16.06
CA MET A 1 -1.28 20.84 -15.01
C MET A 1 -1.48 20.15 -13.67
N GLN A 2 -0.43 19.98 -12.87
CA GLN A 2 -0.55 19.43 -11.52
C GLN A 2 -1.16 20.51 -10.63
N ASN A 3 -2.38 20.27 -10.14
CA ASN A 3 -3.09 21.20 -9.29
C ASN A 3 -2.55 21.04 -7.86
N ASN A 4 -1.55 21.84 -7.47
CA ASN A 4 -0.94 21.85 -6.12
C ASN A 4 -1.87 22.51 -5.09
N ARG A 5 -3.13 22.07 -5.03
CA ARG A 5 -4.11 22.58 -4.07
C ARG A 5 -4.08 21.71 -2.83
N THR A 6 -3.84 22.31 -1.68
CA THR A 6 -4.06 21.66 -0.39
C THR A 6 -5.56 21.69 -0.09
N LEU A 7 -6.15 20.53 0.18
CA LEU A 7 -7.54 20.42 0.63
C LEU A 7 -7.56 19.76 2.01
N THR A 8 -8.18 20.43 2.97
CA THR A 8 -8.31 19.94 4.35
C THR A 8 -9.77 19.67 4.67
N PHE A 9 -10.03 18.51 5.25
CA PHE A 9 -11.35 18.07 5.67
C PHE A 9 -11.25 17.43 7.05
N THR A 10 -12.11 17.83 7.98
CA THR A 10 -12.23 17.19 9.29
C THR A 10 -13.52 16.39 9.32
N ALA A 11 -13.41 15.09 9.60
CA ALA A 11 -14.54 14.22 9.88
C ALA A 11 -14.73 14.09 11.38
N ARG A 12 -15.95 14.34 11.84
CA ARG A 12 -16.40 13.99 13.19
C ARG A 12 -17.69 13.20 13.11
N SER A 13 -17.76 12.09 13.82
CA SER A 13 -18.99 11.29 13.90
C SER A 13 -19.97 11.95 14.88
N GLN A 14 -21.25 12.07 14.50
CA GLN A 14 -22.29 12.51 15.42
C GLN A 14 -22.66 11.43 16.44
N ALA A 15 -22.57 10.15 16.05
CA ALA A 15 -22.83 9.02 16.95
C ALA A 15 -21.71 8.83 17.98
N HIS A 16 -20.46 9.10 17.57
CA HIS A 16 -19.26 8.97 18.40
C HIS A 16 -18.43 10.26 18.33
N PRO A 17 -18.78 11.31 19.10
CA PRO A 17 -18.13 12.63 19.02
C PRO A 17 -16.63 12.63 19.33
N GLU A 18 -16.11 11.59 19.96
CA GLU A 18 -14.70 11.29 20.23
C GLU A 18 -13.94 10.82 18.99
N LYS A 19 -14.63 10.29 17.98
CA LYS A 19 -14.05 9.90 16.69
C LYS A 19 -13.94 11.13 15.80
N ILE A 20 -12.76 11.73 15.82
CA ILE A 20 -12.40 12.89 15.01
C ILE A 20 -11.14 12.56 14.21
N ALA A 21 -11.11 12.88 12.93
CA ALA A 21 -9.90 12.86 12.14
C ALA A 21 -9.86 14.06 11.18
N THR A 22 -8.67 14.65 11.03
CA THR A 22 -8.42 15.70 10.05
C THR A 22 -7.56 15.13 8.93
N PHE A 23 -8.05 15.22 7.71
CA PHE A 23 -7.41 14.79 6.49
C PHE A 23 -6.92 16.01 5.73
N THR A 24 -5.64 16.01 5.37
CA THR A 24 -5.05 17.04 4.52
C THR A 24 -4.48 16.38 3.28
N LEU A 25 -5.17 16.60 2.16
CA LEU A 25 -4.80 16.15 0.85
C LEU A 25 -3.82 17.17 0.23
N GLN A 26 -2.58 16.75 0.02
CA GLN A 26 -1.52 17.56 -0.55
C GLN A 26 -0.76 16.76 -1.62
N ASP A 27 -0.74 17.27 -2.85
CA ASP A 27 -0.15 16.58 -4.00
C ASP A 27 -0.69 15.14 -4.16
N GLU A 28 0.19 14.15 -4.11
CA GLU A 28 -0.12 12.72 -4.18
C GLU A 28 -0.15 12.02 -2.81
N HIS A 29 -0.26 12.79 -1.73
CA HIS A 29 -0.31 12.26 -0.37
C HIS A 29 -1.48 12.80 0.44
N VAL A 30 -1.92 12.01 1.41
CA VAL A 30 -2.87 12.39 2.44
C VAL A 30 -2.18 12.34 3.78
N LYS A 31 -2.07 13.49 4.44
CA LYS A 31 -1.75 13.55 5.86
C LYS A 31 -3.02 13.33 6.64
N VAL A 32 -2.97 12.44 7.61
CA VAL A 32 -4.08 12.18 8.52
C VAL A 32 -3.65 12.63 9.91
N GLU A 33 -4.55 13.28 10.64
CA GLU A 33 -4.37 13.64 12.03
C GLU A 33 -5.54 13.04 12.80
N LEU A 34 -5.26 11.98 13.55
CA LEU A 34 -6.27 11.26 14.31
C LEU A 34 -6.47 11.91 15.68
N GLY A 35 -7.73 11.98 16.11
CA GLY A 35 -8.07 12.28 17.49
C GLY A 35 -7.56 11.20 18.44
N LYS A 36 -7.41 11.54 19.72
CA LYS A 36 -6.82 10.66 20.75
C LYS A 36 -7.43 9.25 20.77
N ALA A 37 -8.76 9.14 20.70
CA ALA A 37 -9.46 7.85 20.76
C ALA A 37 -9.17 6.94 19.55
N LEU A 38 -8.97 7.52 18.35
CA LEU A 38 -8.60 6.75 17.16
C LEU A 38 -7.11 6.39 17.18
N MET A 39 -6.27 7.28 17.70
CA MET A 39 -4.84 7.01 17.84
C MET A 39 -4.59 5.79 18.74
N GLU A 40 -5.27 5.70 19.89
CA GLU A 40 -5.13 4.57 20.82
C GLU A 40 -5.58 3.24 20.18
N GLN A 41 -6.60 3.26 19.31
CA GLN A 41 -7.03 2.07 18.57
C GLN A 41 -6.00 1.62 17.54
N VAL A 42 -5.40 2.57 16.82
CA VAL A 42 -4.34 2.27 15.85
C VAL A 42 -3.10 1.71 16.54
N ASP A 43 -2.68 2.30 17.67
CA ASP A 43 -1.56 1.80 18.47
C ASP A 43 -1.82 0.37 18.96
N TYR A 44 -3.03 0.09 19.48
CA TYR A 44 -3.43 -1.26 19.89
C TYR A 44 -3.39 -2.28 18.75
N LEU A 45 -3.90 -1.92 17.56
CA LEU A 45 -3.85 -2.80 16.39
C LEU A 45 -2.40 -3.12 16.01
N ILE A 46 -1.54 -2.11 15.96
CA ILE A 46 -0.12 -2.28 15.64
C ILE A 46 0.55 -3.23 16.64
N ASP A 47 0.31 -3.05 17.94
CA ASP A 47 0.88 -3.90 18.99
C ASP A 47 0.34 -5.33 18.94
N THR A 48 -0.94 -5.51 18.59
CA THR A 48 -1.56 -6.83 18.40
C THR A 48 -0.93 -7.57 17.22
N PHE A 49 -0.74 -6.88 16.08
CA PHE A 49 -0.06 -7.47 14.92
C PHE A 49 1.39 -7.84 15.21
N GLN A 50 2.10 -7.05 16.03
CA GLN A 50 3.46 -7.38 16.44
C GLN A 50 3.54 -8.58 17.38
N SER A 51 2.50 -8.83 18.19
CA SER A 51 2.52 -9.86 19.23
C SER A 51 1.98 -11.23 18.78
N GLU A 52 1.02 -11.27 17.84
CA GLU A 52 0.46 -12.53 17.35
C GLU A 52 1.27 -13.20 16.23
N GLU A 53 2.08 -12.46 15.48
CA GLU A 53 2.76 -12.99 14.28
C GLU A 53 4.28 -13.19 14.46
N SER A 54 4.66 -14.38 14.95
CA SER A 54 6.05 -14.90 14.97
C SER A 54 6.61 -15.27 13.58
N LEU A 55 6.06 -14.71 12.49
CA LEU A 55 6.50 -14.95 11.11
C LEU A 55 6.97 -13.66 10.43
N SER A 56 8.25 -13.34 10.63
CA SER A 56 9.10 -12.51 9.76
C SER A 56 8.80 -11.01 9.56
N ILE A 57 7.63 -10.48 9.95
CA ILE A 57 7.32 -9.05 9.80
C ILE A 57 7.98 -8.19 10.90
N ALA A 58 8.16 -8.75 12.10
CA ALA A 58 8.81 -8.06 13.22
C ALA A 58 10.22 -7.53 12.88
N ASN A 59 11.03 -8.31 12.17
CA ASN A 59 12.39 -7.90 11.77
C ASN A 59 12.40 -6.75 10.74
N VAL A 60 11.29 -6.50 10.03
CA VAL A 60 11.14 -5.38 9.07
C VAL A 60 10.69 -4.10 9.78
N LEU A 61 9.97 -4.23 10.90
CA LEU A 61 9.46 -3.12 11.71
C LEU A 61 10.40 -2.74 12.88
N GLU A 62 11.37 -3.59 13.22
CA GLU A 62 12.23 -3.47 14.41
C GLU A 62 13.05 -2.17 14.56
N PRO A 63 13.52 -1.45 13.51
CA PRO A 63 14.26 -0.21 13.76
C PRO A 63 13.36 0.98 14.13
N ALA A 64 12.02 0.86 14.02
CA ALA A 64 11.09 1.98 14.21
C ALA A 64 10.38 1.98 15.58
N ALA A 65 10.51 0.90 16.36
CA ALA A 65 9.73 0.64 17.57
C ALA A 65 10.22 1.32 18.86
N THR A 66 10.98 2.42 18.75
CA THR A 66 11.35 3.26 19.92
C THR A 66 10.75 4.65 19.80
N GLY A 67 9.50 4.82 20.26
CA GLY A 67 8.86 6.13 20.48
C GLY A 67 8.57 7.00 19.25
N ALA A 68 9.13 6.69 18.09
CA ALA A 68 8.99 7.43 16.83
C ALA A 68 7.70 7.09 16.05
N MET A 69 6.96 6.07 16.47
CA MET A 69 5.69 5.66 15.84
C MET A 69 4.60 6.74 15.91
N ARG A 70 4.69 7.68 16.85
CA ARG A 70 3.81 8.86 16.94
C ARG A 70 3.90 9.79 15.70
N HIS A 71 4.83 9.53 14.78
CA HIS A 71 4.99 10.26 13.51
C HIS A 71 4.60 9.43 12.26
N LEU A 72 4.03 8.22 12.45
CA LEU A 72 3.69 7.31 11.34
C LEU A 72 2.37 7.59 10.60
N LEU A 73 1.75 8.75 10.85
CA LEU A 73 0.92 9.40 9.83
C LEU A 73 1.85 10.14 8.86
N GLN A 74 2.91 9.46 8.40
CA GLN A 74 3.66 9.89 7.24
C GLN A 74 2.65 10.13 6.11
N PRO A 75 2.89 11.11 5.22
CA PRO A 75 1.98 11.37 4.12
C PRO A 75 1.65 10.06 3.39
N ILE A 76 0.40 9.61 3.51
CA ILE A 76 -0.03 8.32 2.97
C ILE A 76 -0.20 8.51 1.46
N PRO A 77 0.45 7.71 0.61
CA PRO A 77 0.28 7.84 -0.83
C PRO A 77 -1.20 7.70 -1.22
N LEU A 78 -1.67 8.50 -2.17
CA LEU A 78 -3.07 8.46 -2.65
C LEU A 78 -3.49 7.09 -3.19
N ALA A 79 -2.52 6.28 -3.61
CA ALA A 79 -2.76 4.92 -4.07
C ALA A 79 -3.18 3.97 -2.95
N ASP A 80 -2.82 4.28 -1.71
CA ASP A 80 -2.99 3.44 -0.51
C ASP A 80 -4.06 3.99 0.43
N PHE A 81 -4.67 5.11 0.08
CA PHE A 81 -5.70 5.79 0.86
C PHE A 81 -6.98 5.84 0.04
N ASP A 82 -8.07 5.32 0.57
CA ASP A 82 -9.40 5.33 -0.03
C ASP A 82 -10.47 5.83 0.91
N ALA A 83 -11.44 6.54 0.36
CA ALA A 83 -12.53 7.13 1.12
C ALA A 83 -13.82 7.08 0.30
N SER A 84 -14.93 6.83 0.98
CA SER A 84 -16.26 6.83 0.38
C SER A 84 -17.27 7.47 1.31
N LEU A 85 -18.35 7.99 0.73
CA LEU A 85 -19.49 8.52 1.46
C LEU A 85 -20.73 7.76 1.01
N THR A 86 -21.40 7.09 1.96
CA THR A 86 -22.68 6.40 1.71
C THR A 86 -23.75 7.03 2.59
N GLY A 87 -24.65 7.80 1.98
CA GLY A 87 -25.59 8.66 2.73
C GLY A 87 -24.81 9.70 3.54
N ASN A 88 -24.90 9.62 4.87
CA ASN A 88 -24.13 10.47 5.79
C ASN A 88 -22.98 9.72 6.49
N THR A 89 -22.68 8.49 6.07
CA THR A 89 -21.63 7.67 6.66
C THR A 89 -20.36 7.78 5.82
N PHE A 90 -19.31 8.34 6.42
CA PHE A 90 -18.00 8.47 5.80
C PHE A 90 -17.14 7.26 6.17
N GLN A 91 -16.61 6.57 5.17
CA GLN A 91 -15.77 5.39 5.34
C GLN A 91 -14.38 5.66 4.80
N LEU A 92 -13.38 5.14 5.50
CA LEU A 92 -11.97 5.25 5.18
C LEU A 92 -11.33 3.88 5.14
N LEU A 93 -10.46 3.67 4.16
CA LEU A 93 -9.53 2.55 4.09
C LEU A 93 -8.13 3.09 3.80
N ALA A 94 -7.17 2.87 4.69
CA ALA A 94 -5.77 3.22 4.48
C ALA A 94 -4.88 1.98 4.64
N TRP A 95 -3.84 1.85 3.81
CA TRP A 95 -2.87 0.77 3.90
C TRP A 95 -1.55 1.27 4.48
N LEU A 96 -1.08 0.64 5.55
CA LEU A 96 0.29 0.77 6.01
C LEU A 96 1.23 -0.06 5.14
N ARG A 97 2.40 0.50 4.83
CA ARG A 97 3.45 -0.20 4.07
C ARG A 97 4.64 -0.55 4.94
N ALA A 98 5.21 -1.72 4.70
CA ALA A 98 6.54 -2.11 5.16
C ALA A 98 7.33 -2.65 3.96
N GLY A 99 8.56 -2.17 3.77
CA GLY A 99 9.39 -2.56 2.61
C GLY A 99 8.74 -2.25 1.25
N GLY A 100 7.83 -1.27 1.18
CA GLY A 100 7.11 -0.91 -0.05
C GLY A 100 5.88 -1.78 -0.37
N LEU A 101 5.60 -2.83 0.41
CA LEU A 101 4.42 -3.67 0.27
C LEU A 101 3.30 -3.21 1.19
N ARG A 102 2.04 -3.39 0.80
CA ARG A 102 0.86 -3.16 1.66
C ARG A 102 0.76 -4.29 2.68
N VAL A 103 0.72 -3.95 3.96
CA VAL A 103 0.74 -4.94 5.04
C VAL A 103 -0.55 -4.89 5.84
N ILE A 104 -0.88 -3.74 6.42
CA ILE A 104 -2.00 -3.63 7.36
C ILE A 104 -3.06 -2.67 6.79
N PRO A 105 -4.31 -3.14 6.58
CA PRO A 105 -5.42 -2.27 6.27
C PRO A 105 -6.00 -1.66 7.55
N ILE A 106 -6.13 -0.33 7.58
CA ILE A 106 -6.83 0.43 8.61
C ILE A 106 -8.16 0.87 8.00
N MET A 107 -9.25 0.41 8.60
CA MET A 107 -10.61 0.77 8.18
C MET A 107 -11.28 1.56 9.28
N GLU A 108 -11.76 2.76 8.96
CA GLU A 108 -12.48 3.61 9.90
C GLU A 108 -13.79 4.09 9.31
N THR A 109 -14.81 4.18 10.16
CA THR A 109 -16.14 4.62 9.77
C THR A 109 -16.66 5.68 10.72
N TRP A 110 -17.08 6.81 10.15
CA TRP A 110 -17.76 7.89 10.85
C TRP A 110 -19.23 7.88 10.47
N GLU A 111 -20.05 7.40 11.39
CA GLU A 111 -21.50 7.42 11.25
C GLU A 111 -22.02 8.85 11.45
N ALA A 112 -22.94 9.25 10.55
CA ALA A 112 -23.53 10.59 10.55
C ALA A 112 -22.47 11.69 10.70
N VAL A 113 -21.61 11.83 9.69
CA VAL A 113 -20.54 12.84 9.70
C VAL A 113 -21.14 14.24 9.87
N ASP A 114 -20.48 15.07 10.66
CA ASP A 114 -20.91 16.44 10.97
C ASP A 114 -21.06 17.33 9.73
N ASN A 115 -20.21 17.12 8.71
CA ASN A 115 -20.25 17.84 7.45
C ASN A 115 -20.29 16.88 6.23
N PRO A 116 -21.46 16.36 5.84
CA PRO A 116 -21.57 15.41 4.72
C PRO A 116 -21.24 16.06 3.38
N ALA A 117 -21.52 17.35 3.20
CA ALA A 117 -21.16 18.09 1.98
C ALA A 117 -19.63 18.22 1.84
N GLY A 118 -18.93 18.51 2.94
CA GLY A 118 -17.46 18.54 2.96
C GLY A 118 -16.84 17.17 2.71
N ALA A 119 -17.43 16.12 3.29
CA ALA A 119 -17.01 14.74 3.05
C ALA A 119 -17.16 14.36 1.57
N ALA A 120 -18.27 14.71 0.93
CA ALA A 120 -18.51 14.47 -0.49
C ALA A 120 -17.45 15.17 -1.35
N ALA A 121 -17.22 16.46 -1.11
CA ALA A 121 -16.20 17.23 -1.83
C ALA A 121 -14.79 16.66 -1.66
N PHE A 122 -14.45 16.18 -0.45
CA PHE A 122 -13.17 15.51 -0.19
C PHE A 122 -13.04 14.19 -0.98
N VAL A 123 -14.09 13.36 -0.98
CA VAL A 123 -14.11 12.08 -1.71
C VAL A 123 -13.99 12.31 -3.22
N ASP A 124 -14.70 13.30 -3.75
CA ASP A 124 -14.67 13.63 -5.18
C ASP A 124 -13.27 14.10 -5.60
N GLU A 125 -12.66 15.01 -4.84
CA GLU A 125 -11.29 15.48 -5.09
C GLU A 125 -10.26 14.34 -4.99
N LEU A 126 -10.39 13.48 -3.97
CA LEU A 126 -9.52 12.31 -3.79
C LEU A 126 -9.61 11.38 -5.00
N LYS A 127 -10.82 11.11 -5.48
CA LYS A 127 -11.07 10.26 -6.64
C LYS A 127 -10.52 10.87 -7.92
N GLU A 128 -10.72 12.17 -8.13
CA GLU A 128 -10.18 12.89 -9.28
C GLU A 128 -8.64 12.82 -9.30
N ARG A 129 -7.98 13.15 -8.17
CA ARG A 129 -6.52 13.09 -8.09
C ARG A 129 -5.99 11.68 -8.25
N ARG A 130 -6.65 10.67 -7.68
CA ARG A 130 -6.22 9.28 -7.88
C ARG A 130 -6.32 8.87 -9.34
N MET A 131 -7.37 9.26 -10.07
CA MET A 131 -7.48 8.97 -11.50
C MET A 131 -6.36 9.64 -12.31
N VAL A 132 -6.00 10.88 -11.96
CA VAL A 132 -4.88 11.59 -12.60
C VAL A 132 -3.54 10.91 -12.30
N SER A 133 -3.24 10.60 -11.04
CA SER A 133 -2.00 9.91 -10.65
C SER A 133 -1.92 8.49 -11.20
N ALA A 134 -3.04 7.75 -11.26
CA ALA A 134 -3.09 6.42 -11.86
C ALA A 134 -2.80 6.47 -13.37
N LYS A 135 -3.29 7.49 -14.07
CA LYS A 135 -3.00 7.71 -15.49
C LYS A 135 -1.53 8.09 -15.73
N GLN A 136 -0.88 8.70 -14.75
CA GLN A 136 0.52 9.12 -14.81
C GLN A 136 1.51 7.98 -14.46
N ARG A 137 1.10 7.01 -13.62
CA ARG A 137 1.85 5.77 -13.40
C ARG A 137 1.78 4.87 -14.63
N LYS A 138 2.84 4.88 -15.44
CA LYS A 138 2.94 4.17 -16.72
C LYS A 138 2.98 2.63 -16.63
N LEU A 139 3.07 2.03 -15.45
CA LEU A 139 3.12 0.58 -15.30
C LEU A 139 2.15 0.11 -14.21
N PRO A 140 1.13 -0.69 -14.54
CA PRO A 140 0.28 -1.35 -13.55
C PRO A 140 1.14 -2.30 -12.70
N ALA A 141 0.94 -2.29 -11.38
CA ALA A 141 1.58 -3.21 -10.44
C ALA A 141 1.37 -4.71 -10.78
N LEU A 142 0.38 -5.04 -11.63
CA LEU A 142 0.22 -6.39 -12.19
C LEU A 142 1.43 -6.83 -13.03
N PHE A 143 2.10 -5.92 -13.75
CA PHE A 143 3.24 -6.28 -14.60
C PHE A 143 4.44 -6.75 -13.78
N ASP A 144 4.68 -6.25 -12.57
CA ASP A 144 5.81 -6.69 -11.74
C ASP A 144 5.67 -8.18 -11.32
N TYR A 145 4.44 -8.61 -11.05
CA TYR A 145 4.14 -10.03 -10.79
C TYR A 145 4.40 -10.88 -12.04
N TRP A 146 3.88 -10.47 -13.20
CA TRP A 146 4.09 -11.21 -14.46
C TRP A 146 5.54 -11.24 -14.92
N VAL A 147 6.31 -10.17 -14.72
CA VAL A 147 7.74 -10.11 -15.04
C VAL A 147 8.53 -11.11 -14.22
N SER A 148 8.22 -11.25 -12.93
CA SER A 148 8.86 -12.24 -12.06
C SER A 148 8.64 -13.67 -12.57
N TRP A 149 7.41 -14.01 -13.00
CA TRP A 149 7.12 -15.31 -13.61
C TRP A 149 7.77 -15.53 -14.96
N LEU A 150 7.87 -14.49 -15.81
CA LEU A 150 8.55 -14.57 -17.10
C LEU A 150 10.06 -14.80 -16.94
N VAL A 151 10.70 -14.11 -15.98
CA VAL A 151 12.12 -14.32 -15.67
C VAL A 151 12.33 -15.72 -15.12
N PHE A 152 11.52 -16.15 -14.14
CA PHE A 152 11.66 -17.47 -13.53
C PHE A 152 11.40 -18.59 -14.54
N GLY A 153 10.35 -18.47 -15.36
CA GLY A 153 10.04 -19.41 -16.44
C GLY A 153 11.12 -19.43 -17.53
N GLY A 154 11.63 -18.26 -17.92
CA GLY A 154 12.72 -18.13 -18.88
C GLY A 154 14.00 -18.81 -18.39
N VAL A 155 14.41 -18.59 -17.15
CA VAL A 155 15.58 -19.24 -16.54
C VAL A 155 15.39 -20.75 -16.45
N SER A 156 14.20 -21.20 -16.04
CA SER A 156 13.87 -22.63 -15.91
C SER A 156 13.92 -23.38 -17.23
N VAL A 157 13.69 -22.71 -18.37
CA VAL A 157 13.77 -23.32 -19.70
C VAL A 157 15.16 -23.12 -20.33
N ALA A 158 15.75 -21.93 -20.20
CA ALA A 158 17.02 -21.60 -20.83
C ALA A 158 18.20 -22.37 -20.22
N MET A 159 18.23 -22.55 -18.89
CA MET A 159 19.32 -23.27 -18.22
C MET A 159 19.42 -24.74 -18.68
N PRO A 160 18.35 -25.56 -18.65
CA PRO A 160 18.39 -26.93 -19.17
C PRO A 160 18.69 -26.99 -20.66
N PHE A 161 18.15 -26.04 -21.46
CA PHE A 161 18.39 -26.01 -22.90
C PHE A 161 19.86 -25.72 -23.23
N LEU A 162 20.48 -24.74 -22.57
CA LEU A 162 21.90 -24.43 -22.73
C LEU A 162 22.79 -25.56 -22.23
N TRP A 163 22.42 -26.19 -21.12
CA TRP A 163 23.10 -27.37 -20.58
C TRP A 163 23.05 -28.56 -21.56
N TYR A 164 21.88 -28.85 -22.11
CA TYR A 164 21.68 -29.90 -23.10
C TYR A 164 22.47 -29.64 -24.39
N ARG A 165 22.49 -28.38 -24.85
CA ARG A 165 23.27 -27.97 -26.02
C ARG A 165 24.77 -28.16 -25.78
N HIS A 166 25.25 -27.81 -24.59
CA HIS A 166 26.65 -27.99 -24.22
C HIS A 166 27.06 -29.47 -24.20
N TRP A 167 26.26 -30.34 -23.60
CA TRP A 167 26.51 -31.79 -23.57
C TRP A 167 26.54 -32.44 -24.95
N ARG A 168 25.71 -31.98 -25.90
CA ARG A 168 25.78 -32.49 -27.28
C ARG A 168 27.09 -32.13 -27.98
N GLN A 169 27.71 -31.00 -27.64
CA GLN A 169 28.96 -30.56 -28.27
C GLN A 169 30.18 -31.32 -27.73
N THR A 170 30.18 -31.69 -26.45
CA THR A 170 31.25 -32.49 -25.84
C THR A 170 31.11 -33.99 -26.12
N GLY A 171 29.90 -34.49 -26.39
CA GLY A 171 29.66 -35.91 -26.72
C GLY A 171 30.17 -36.37 -28.09
N SER A 172 30.50 -35.47 -29.02
CA SER A 172 30.98 -35.83 -30.37
C SER A 172 32.48 -36.08 -30.47
N GLU A 173 33.27 -35.83 -29.41
CA GLU A 173 34.73 -36.05 -29.42
C GLU A 173 35.14 -37.47 -28.99
N LEU A 174 34.20 -38.30 -28.52
CA LEU A 174 34.47 -39.67 -28.06
C LEU A 174 34.01 -40.72 -29.07
N GLN A 175 34.37 -40.57 -30.35
CA GLN A 175 34.27 -41.66 -31.31
C GLN A 175 35.65 -42.35 -31.42
N PRO A 176 35.88 -43.49 -30.74
CA PRO A 176 37.15 -44.20 -30.89
C PRO A 176 37.25 -44.71 -32.32
N SER A 177 38.34 -44.31 -32.99
CA SER A 177 38.80 -44.87 -34.26
C SER A 177 38.82 -46.40 -34.15
N ARG A 178 37.83 -47.06 -34.76
CA ARG A 178 37.86 -48.51 -34.93
C ARG A 178 38.96 -48.84 -35.95
N ALA A 179 40.03 -49.46 -35.44
CA ALA A 179 41.01 -50.20 -36.22
C ALA A 179 40.42 -51.54 -36.68
#